data_AF-A0A0U5GU07-F1
#
_entry.id   AF-A0A0U5GU07-F1
#
_cell.length_a   1.000
_cell.length_b   1.000
_cell.length_c   1.000
_cell.angle_alpha   90.00
_cell.angle_beta   90.00
_cell.angle_gamma   90.00
#
_symmetry.space_group_name_H-M   'P 1'
#
loop_
_entity.id
_entity.type
_entity.pdbx_description
1 polymer ?
#
loop_
_entity_poly.entity_id
_entity_poly.type
_entity_poly.pdbx_seq_one_letter_code
_entity_poly.pdbx_strand_id
1 'polypeptide(L)' 'MQITDRAIPQDSTVVVFGANGYTAAETCEKLLQAGYHIRGTVRDVSKHQPWMHKLFNNKWPGKFEGR' A
#
# COMPACT_ATOMS: atom_id res chain seq x y z
N MET A 1 0.35 -12.10 7.20
CA MET A 1 1.61 -12.82 6.92
C MET A 1 2.54 -12.63 8.12
N GLN A 2 3.09 -13.70 8.70
CA GLN A 2 4.00 -13.57 9.84
C GLN A 2 5.45 -13.55 9.36
N ILE A 3 6.20 -12.51 9.70
CA ILE A 3 7.64 -12.38 9.43
C ILE A 3 8.33 -12.31 10.78
N THR A 4 9.12 -13.33 11.13
CA THR A 4 9.78 -13.47 12.44
C THR A 4 11.06 -12.65 12.55
N ASP A 5 11.88 -12.63 11.50
CA ASP A 5 13.12 -11.85 11.44
C ASP A 5 13.00 -10.77 10.38
N ARG A 6 12.63 -9.57 10.81
CA ARG A 6 12.31 -8.45 9.92
C ARG A 6 13.54 -7.55 9.71
N ALA A 7 13.97 -7.43 8.46
CA ALA A 7 14.97 -6.42 8.07
C ALA A 7 14.45 -4.98 8.20
N ILE A 8 13.14 -4.77 8.01
CA ILE A 8 12.49 -3.46 8.14
C ILE A 8 11.56 -3.49 9.35
N PRO A 9 11.66 -2.51 10.28
CA PRO A 9 10.79 -2.47 11.45
C PRO A 9 9.30 -2.51 11.10
N GLN A 10 8.52 -3.20 11.91
CA GLN A 10 7.05 -3.21 11.78
C GLN A 10 6.50 -1.78 11.82
N ASP A 11 5.36 -1.55 11.14
CA ASP A 11 4.72 -0.23 11.03
C ASP A 11 5.54 0.85 10.30
N SER A 12 6.69 0.50 9.71
CA SER A 12 7.40 1.39 8.78
C SER A 12 6.53 1.74 7.56
N THR A 13 6.81 2.88 6.94
CA THR A 13 6.19 3.28 5.67
C THR A 13 7.02 2.81 4.49
N VAL A 14 6.41 2.09 3.55
CA VAL A 14 7.01 1.66 2.30
C VAL A 14 6.42 2.47 1.14
N VAL A 15 7.28 3.02 0.30
CA VAL A 15 6.86 3.75 -0.91
C VAL A 15 6.80 2.80 -2.09
N VAL A 16 5.66 2.75 -2.77
CA VAL A 16 5.45 1.90 -3.95
C VAL A 16 5.13 2.77 -5.17
N PHE A 17 6.02 2.72 -6.16
CA PHE A 17 5.84 3.46 -7.41
C PHE A 17 4.92 2.72 -8.37
N GLY A 18 4.03 3.45 -9.04
CA GLY A 18 3.07 2.87 -9.98
C GLY A 18 2.06 1.97 -9.27
N ALA A 19 1.65 2.34 -8.05
CA ALA A 19 0.76 1.53 -7.20
C ALA A 19 -0.61 1.22 -7.83
N ASN A 20 -0.98 1.93 -8.90
CA ASN A 20 -2.16 1.67 -9.72
C ASN A 20 -2.03 0.46 -10.66
N GLY A 21 -0.82 -0.05 -10.90
CA GLY A 21 -0.59 -1.24 -11.73
C GLY A 21 -1.03 -2.53 -11.01
N TYR A 22 -1.43 -3.55 -11.76
CA TYR A 22 -1.93 -4.82 -11.20
C TYR A 22 -0.95 -5.45 -10.20
N THR A 23 0.31 -5.65 -10.61
CA THR A 23 1.35 -6.23 -9.75
C THR A 23 1.69 -5.35 -8.55
N ALA A 24 1.69 -4.02 -8.74
CA ALA A 24 1.99 -3.08 -7.67
C ALA A 24 0.85 -3.03 -6.65
N ALA A 25 -0.41 -3.12 -7.08
CA ALA A 25 -1.57 -3.20 -6.20
C ALA A 25 -1.55 -4.47 -5.34
N GLU A 26 -1.23 -5.63 -5.94
CA GLU A 26 -1.06 -6.87 -5.18
C GLU A 26 0.14 -6.78 -4.21
N THR A 27 1.23 -6.12 -4.63
CA THR A 27 2.38 -5.85 -3.76
C THR A 27 1.99 -5.00 -2.56
N CYS A 28 1.22 -3.92 -2.76
CA CYS A 28 0.68 -3.09 -1.69
C CYS A 28 -0.15 -3.93 -0.71
N GLU A 29 -1.03 -4.79 -1.21
CA GLU A 29 -1.85 -5.68 -0.39
C GLU A 29 -1.01 -6.64 0.47
N LYS A 30 0.04 -7.24 -0.08
CA LYS A 30 0.93 -8.12 0.70
C LYS A 30 1.73 -7.37 1.76
N LEU A 31 2.19 -6.16 1.44
CA LEU A 31 2.89 -5.31 2.40
C LEU A 31 1.97 -4.85 3.53
N LEU A 32 0.71 -4.51 3.23
CA LEU A 32 -0.31 -4.20 4.23
C LEU A 32 -0.60 -5.42 5.12
N GLN A 33 -0.73 -6.61 4.53
CA GLN A 33 -0.87 -7.88 5.27
C GLN A 33 0.34 -8.24 6.14
N ALA A 34 1.50 -7.67 5.83
CA ALA A 34 2.73 -7.80 6.60
C ALA A 34 2.88 -6.70 7.66
N GLY A 35 1.89 -5.80 7.81
CA GLY A 35 1.85 -4.79 8.88
C GLY A 35 2.61 -3.50 8.58
N TYR A 36 2.85 -3.19 7.30
CA TYR A 36 3.47 -1.92 6.90
C TYR A 36 2.41 -0.86 6.54
N HIS A 37 2.82 0.40 6.58
CA HIS A 37 2.09 1.51 5.96
C HIS A 37 2.55 1.67 4.51
N ILE A 38 1.65 2.05 3.61
CA ILE A 38 1.96 2.21 2.19
C ILE A 38 1.73 3.64 1.73
N ARG A 39 2.73 4.19 1.06
CA ARG A 39 2.60 5.40 0.23
C ARG A 39 2.69 5.00 -1.24
N GLY A 40 1.56 4.91 -1.90
CA GLY A 40 1.49 4.59 -3.32
C GLY A 40 1.62 5.84 -4.17
N THR A 41 2.50 5.84 -5.18
CA THR A 41 2.59 6.93 -6.15
C THR A 41 2.02 6.53 -7.51
N VAL A 42 1.34 7.46 -8.17
CA VAL A 42 0.72 7.27 -9.49
C VAL A 42 0.99 8.47 -10.40
N ARG A 43 0.78 8.30 -11.71
CA ARG A 43 0.93 9.41 -12.67
C ARG A 43 -0.18 10.46 -12.57
N ASP A 44 -1.37 10.03 -12.20
CA ASP A 44 -2.57 10.88 -12.10
C ASP A 44 -3.33 10.52 -10.82
N VAL A 45 -3.17 11.35 -9.80
CA VAL A 45 -3.74 11.14 -8.47
C VAL A 45 -5.26 11.22 -8.53
N SER A 46 -5.81 12.24 -9.18
CA SER A 46 -7.26 12.44 -9.28
C SER A 46 -7.97 11.26 -9.95
N LYS A 47 -7.34 10.65 -10.95
CA LYS A 47 -7.86 9.46 -11.62
C LYS A 47 -7.81 8.21 -10.75
N HIS A 48 -6.71 7.99 -10.02
CA HIS A 48 -6.47 6.70 -9.38
C HIS A 48 -6.76 6.64 -7.88
N GLN A 49 -6.62 7.75 -7.16
CA GLN A 49 -6.82 7.82 -5.72
C GLN A 49 -8.22 7.31 -5.28
N PRO A 50 -9.35 7.66 -5.92
CA PRO A 50 -10.67 7.28 -5.40
C PRO A 50 -10.89 5.76 -5.32
N TRP A 51 -10.51 5.01 -6.37
CA TRP A 51 -10.70 3.56 -6.37
C TRP A 51 -9.65 2.85 -5.52
N MET A 52 -8.41 3.37 -5.45
CA MET A 52 -7.36 2.80 -4.61
C MET A 52 -7.69 2.96 -3.12
N HIS A 53 -8.19 4.13 -2.71
CA HIS A 53 -8.68 4.31 -1.34
C HIS A 53 -9.83 3.35 -1.04
N LYS A 54 -10.79 3.17 -1.95
CA LYS A 54 -11.88 2.20 -1.76
C LYS A 54 -11.35 0.76 -1.63
N LEU A 55 -10.35 0.39 -2.45
CA LEU A 55 -9.75 -0.94 -2.44
C LEU A 55 -9.04 -1.22 -1.11
N PHE A 56 -8.15 -0.33 -0.68
CA PHE A 56 -7.29 -0.58 0.47
C PHE A 56 -7.93 -0.16 1.80
N ASN A 57 -8.61 0.99 1.86
CA ASN A 57 -9.09 1.56 3.14
C ASN A 57 -10.25 0.76 3.75
N ASN A 58 -10.99 0.00 2.94
CA ASN A 58 -12.02 -0.91 3.43
C ASN A 58 -11.42 -2.05 4.28
N LYS A 59 -10.23 -2.53 3.92
CA LYS A 59 -9.56 -3.66 4.59
C LYS A 59 -8.47 -3.20 5.55
N TRP A 60 -7.82 -2.08 5.25
CA TRP A 60 -6.66 -1.54 5.93
C TRP A 60 -6.86 -0.04 6.21
N PRO A 61 -7.77 0.31 7.14
CA PRO A 61 -8.12 1.71 7.39
C PRO A 61 -6.90 2.51 7.85
N GLY A 62 -6.64 3.64 7.18
CA GLY A 62 -5.55 4.55 7.52
C GLY A 62 -4.14 4.04 7.22
N LYS A 63 -4.01 2.87 6.58
CA LYS A 63 -2.69 2.27 6.28
C LYS A 63 -2.20 2.52 4.86
N PHE A 64 -3.04 3.06 3.98
CA PHE A 64 -2.70 3.40 2.60
C PHE A 64 -2.90 4.90 2.32
N GLU A 65 -1.88 5.53 1.75
CA GLU A 65 -1.88 6.91 1.27
C GLU A 65 -1.54 6.93 -0.23
N GLY A 66 -2.44 7.46 -1.07
CA GLY A 66 -2.17 7.70 -2.49
C GLY A 66 -1.62 9.12 -2.73
N ARG A 67 -0.50 9.24 -3.44
CA ARG A 67 0.12 10.52 -3.84
C ARG A 67 0.51 10.56 -5.32
#